data_AF-A0A940S547-F1
#
_entry.id   AF-A0A940S547-F1
#
_cell.length_a   1.000
_cell.length_b   1.000
_cell.length_c   1.000
_cell.angle_alpha   90.00
_cell.angle_beta   90.00
_cell.angle_gamma   90.00
#
_symmetry.space_group_name_H-M   'P 1'
#
loop_
_entity.id
_entity.type
_entity.pdbx_description
1 polymer ?
#
loop_
_entity_poly.entity_id
_entity_poly.type
_entity_poly.pdbx_seq_one_letter_code
_entity_poly.pdbx_strand_id
1 'polypeptide(L)'
;MEISYDPDGRSYVSRYEVGDLVRLRASERGEMAMGRVGDWGMVVAVQTGLSESFDVMLAGYSERRTSSLKRLTGLTRRAVVPCDLNGVPIPLPERSGLRAVDAGMTRKLGRAR
;
A
#
# COMPACT_ATOMS: atom_id res chain seq x y z
N MET A 1 5.46 -5.54 -2.85
CA MET A 1 4.08 -5.45 -2.29
C MET A 1 3.20 -6.61 -2.73
N GLU A 2 2.24 -6.98 -1.89
CA GLU A 2 1.20 -7.98 -2.16
C GLU A 2 -0.19 -7.33 -2.17
N ILE A 3 -1.05 -7.73 -3.12
CA ILE A 3 -2.41 -7.20 -3.29
C ILE A 3 -3.41 -8.33 -3.05
N SER A 4 -4.37 -8.07 -2.16
CA SER A 4 -5.51 -8.95 -1.89
C SER A 4 -6.82 -8.25 -2.21
N TYR A 5 -7.91 -9.02 -2.14
CA TYR A 5 -9.23 -8.56 -2.52
C TYR A 5 -10.22 -8.83 -1.40
N ASP A 6 -11.04 -7.82 -1.09
CA ASP A 6 -12.19 -7.98 -0.22
C ASP A 6 -13.27 -8.85 -0.90
N PRO A 7 -14.23 -9.41 -0.15
CA PRO A 7 -15.32 -10.21 -0.72
C PRO A 7 -16.18 -9.47 -1.75
N ASP A 8 -16.21 -8.13 -1.69
CA ASP A 8 -16.88 -7.25 -2.65
C ASP A 8 -16.06 -7.01 -3.94
N GLY A 9 -14.83 -7.52 -4.01
CA GLY A 9 -13.94 -7.39 -5.16
C GLY A 9 -13.01 -6.18 -5.11
N ARG A 10 -13.08 -5.35 -4.07
CA ARG A 10 -12.17 -4.21 -3.90
C ARG A 10 -10.76 -4.69 -3.58
N SER A 11 -9.78 -4.20 -4.32
CA SER A 11 -8.37 -4.48 -4.07
C SER A 11 -7.82 -3.65 -2.92
N TYR A 12 -6.99 -4.25 -2.09
CA TYR A 12 -6.20 -3.57 -1.07
C TYR A 12 -4.79 -4.16 -1.02
N VAL A 13 -3.82 -3.38 -0.53
CA VAL A 13 -2.48 -3.91 -0.26
C VAL A 13 -2.56 -4.77 0.99
N SER A 14 -2.39 -6.10 0.85
CA SER A 14 -2.37 -7.02 1.99
C SER A 14 -1.10 -6.83 2.80
N ARG A 15 0.04 -6.68 2.10
CA ARG A 15 1.38 -6.60 2.68
C ARG A 15 2.29 -5.68 1.88
N TYR A 16 3.09 -4.89 2.61
CA TYR A 16 4.23 -4.14 2.06
C TYR A 16 5.53 -4.88 2.31
N GLU A 17 6.50 -4.66 1.42
CA GLU A 17 7.84 -5.24 1.42
C GLU A 17 8.89 -4.13 1.40
N VAL A 18 10.12 -4.47 1.80
CA VAL A 18 11.25 -3.54 1.70
C VAL A 18 11.47 -3.15 0.24
N GLY A 19 11.60 -1.86 -0.02
CA GLY A 19 11.73 -1.28 -1.36
C GLY A 19 10.42 -0.74 -1.94
N ASP A 20 9.26 -1.08 -1.37
CA ASP A 20 7.98 -0.53 -1.82
C ASP A 20 7.90 0.98 -1.55
N LEU A 21 7.31 1.72 -2.49
CA LEU A 21 7.08 3.16 -2.36
C LEU A 21 5.68 3.42 -1.83
N VAL A 22 5.61 4.27 -0.80
CA VAL A 22 4.37 4.57 -0.10
C VAL A 22 4.21 6.04 0.19
N ARG A 23 2.96 6.51 0.19
CA ARG A 23 2.55 7.87 0.54
C ARG A 23 1.63 7.84 1.75
N LEU A 24 1.86 8.72 2.73
CA LEU A 24 1.03 8.85 3.93
C LEU A 24 -0.37 9.39 3.57
N ARG A 25 -1.40 8.69 4.04
CA ARG A 25 -2.81 9.09 3.94
C ARG A 25 -3.23 10.07 5.03
N ALA A 26 -2.54 10.05 6.16
CA ALA A 26 -2.81 10.90 7.30
C ALA A 26 -1.49 11.32 7.94
N SER A 27 -1.49 12.52 8.54
CA SER A 27 -0.37 12.93 9.38
C SER A 27 -0.28 12.02 10.60
N GLU A 28 0.93 11.75 11.03
CA GLU A 28 1.19 11.10 12.30
C GLU A 28 0.60 11.94 13.44
N ARG A 29 0.15 11.29 14.52
CA ARG A 29 -0.47 11.95 15.67
C ARG A 29 0.43 11.80 16.89
N GLY A 30 0.56 12.87 17.66
CA GLY A 30 1.37 12.90 18.88
C GLY A 30 2.38 14.05 18.87
N GLU A 31 2.96 14.32 20.04
CA GLU A 31 3.93 15.41 20.25
C GLU A 31 5.23 15.21 19.44
N MET A 32 5.52 13.96 19.07
CA MET A 32 6.69 13.54 18.28
C MET A 32 6.34 13.19 16.82
N ALA A 33 5.15 13.56 16.35
CA ALA A 33 4.70 13.27 14.99
C ALA A 33 5.61 13.91 13.94
N MET A 34 6.26 13.10 13.11
CA MET A 34 7.21 13.57 12.11
C MET A 34 6.65 13.51 10.68
N GLY A 35 5.72 12.58 10.41
CA GLY A 35 5.10 12.41 9.10
C GLY A 35 3.87 13.29 8.87
N ARG A 36 3.78 13.94 7.72
CA ARG A 36 2.62 14.73 7.28
C ARG A 36 1.84 14.01 6.18
N VAL A 37 0.54 14.27 6.11
CA VAL A 37 -0.27 13.80 4.98
C VAL A 37 0.38 14.20 3.66
N GLY A 38 0.55 13.22 2.77
CA GLY A 38 1.17 13.42 1.47
C GLY A 38 2.69 13.30 1.43
N ASP A 39 3.37 13.20 2.58
CA ASP A 39 4.76 12.76 2.58
C ASP A 39 4.84 11.34 2.02
N TRP A 40 5.90 11.04 1.31
CA TRP A 40 6.10 9.73 0.70
C TRP A 40 7.55 9.30 0.81
N GLY A 41 7.78 8.01 0.67
CA GLY A 41 9.08 7.42 0.87
C GLY A 41 9.11 5.94 0.56
N MET A 42 10.22 5.30 0.92
CA MET A 42 10.46 3.89 0.68
C MET A 42 10.35 3.10 1.98
N VAL A 43 9.71 1.94 1.93
CA VAL A 43 9.71 0.98 3.03
C VAL A 43 11.12 0.43 3.21
N VAL A 44 11.69 0.58 4.41
CA VAL A 44 13.08 0.17 4.72
C VAL A 44 13.16 -0.98 5.72
N ALA A 45 12.10 -1.24 6.45
CA ALA A 45 12.00 -2.39 7.35
C ALA A 45 10.55 -2.83 7.46
N VAL A 46 10.33 -4.14 7.58
CA VAL A 46 9.02 -4.74 7.83
C VAL A 46 9.14 -5.58 9.10
N GLN A 47 8.29 -5.32 10.08
CA GLN A 47 8.18 -6.12 11.30
C GLN A 47 7.02 -7.10 11.12
N THR A 48 7.33 -8.39 11.19
CA THR A 48 6.36 -9.48 11.14
C THR A 48 5.96 -9.87 12.57
N GLY A 49 4.67 -9.97 12.86
CA GLY A 49 4.17 -10.32 14.19
C GLY A 49 2.65 -10.21 14.30
N LEU A 50 2.13 -10.03 15.52
CA LEU A 50 0.69 -9.86 15.80
C LEU A 50 0.06 -8.64 15.10
N SER A 51 0.88 -7.65 14.74
CA SER A 51 0.49 -6.50 13.95
C SER A 51 1.58 -6.26 12.94
N GLU A 52 1.27 -6.44 11.65
CA GLU A 52 2.22 -6.10 10.59
C GLU A 52 2.41 -4.59 10.57
N SER A 53 3.62 -4.16 10.94
CA SER A 53 4.06 -2.78 10.88
C SER A 53 5.34 -2.67 10.05
N PHE A 54 5.61 -1.48 9.55
CA PHE A 54 6.79 -1.22 8.74
C PHE A 54 7.30 0.20 8.96
N ASP A 55 8.56 0.40 8.61
CA ASP A 55 9.23 1.68 8.70
C ASP A 55 9.44 2.26 7.31
N VAL A 56 9.31 3.58 7.19
CA VAL A 56 9.44 4.30 5.93
C VAL A 56 10.53 5.36 6.05
N MET A 57 11.45 5.37 5.10
CA MET A 57 12.40 6.45 4.90
C MET A 57 11.79 7.47 3.94
N LEU A 58 11.53 8.69 4.42
CA LEU A 58 10.90 9.74 3.61
C LEU A 58 11.83 10.21 2.49
N ALA A 59 11.27 10.43 1.31
CA ALA A 59 11.95 11.03 0.18
C ALA A 59 12.15 12.52 0.49
N GLY A 60 13.37 12.91 0.87
CA GLY A 60 13.73 14.24 1.38
C GLY A 60 13.62 15.41 0.39
N TYR A 61 12.71 15.37 -0.59
CA TYR A 61 12.53 16.41 -1.61
C TYR A 61 12.14 17.78 -1.05
N SER A 62 11.70 17.87 0.21
CA SER A 62 11.40 19.14 0.89
C SER A 62 12.43 19.55 1.95
N GLU A 63 13.54 18.83 2.07
CA GLU A 63 14.57 19.14 3.08
C GLU A 63 15.89 19.59 2.44
N ARG A 64 16.66 20.40 3.16
CA ARG A 64 17.97 20.86 2.67
C ARG A 64 18.84 19.63 2.40
N ARG A 65 19.76 19.74 1.43
CA ARG A 65 20.68 18.65 1.03
C ARG A 65 21.47 18.01 2.20
N THR A 66 21.57 18.69 3.33
CA THR A 66 22.25 18.23 4.56
C THR A 66 21.31 17.67 5.63
N SER A 67 20.00 17.69 5.39
CA SER A 67 19.03 17.19 6.36
C SER A 67 19.09 15.68 6.43
N SER A 68 19.13 15.15 7.65
CA SER A 68 18.97 13.73 7.92
C SER A 68 17.60 13.27 7.38
N LEU A 69 17.59 12.30 6.47
CA LEU A 69 16.36 11.69 5.99
C LEU A 69 15.55 11.15 7.18
N LYS A 70 14.29 11.57 7.27
CA LYS A 70 13.41 11.19 8.36
C LYS A 70 12.93 9.77 8.17
N ARG A 71 13.08 8.95 9.22
CA ARG A 71 12.52 7.61 9.29
C ARG A 71 11.27 7.62 10.16
N LEU A 72 10.16 7.22 9.58
CA LEU A 72 8.92 6.94 10.29
C LEU A 72 8.89 5.47 10.67
N THR A 73 8.49 5.14 11.89
CA THR A 73 8.55 3.77 12.42
C THR A 73 7.18 3.25 12.81
N GLY A 74 6.95 1.94 12.65
CA GLY A 74 5.74 1.30 13.15
C GLY A 74 4.46 1.69 12.39
N LEU A 75 4.57 2.11 11.13
CA LEU A 75 3.42 2.44 10.30
C LEU A 75 2.62 1.18 9.96
N THR A 76 1.31 1.33 9.86
CA THR A 76 0.40 0.26 9.44
C THR A 76 -0.08 0.49 8.01
N ARG A 77 -0.50 -0.57 7.33
CA ARG A 77 -0.99 -0.50 5.94
C ARG A 77 -2.12 0.50 5.72
N ARG A 78 -2.92 0.80 6.75
CA ARG A 78 -4.03 1.77 6.70
C ARG A 78 -3.55 3.22 6.65
N ALA A 79 -2.36 3.50 7.17
CA ALA A 79 -1.79 4.84 7.23
C ALA A 79 -1.23 5.31 5.88
N VAL A 80 -1.11 4.42 4.88
CA VAL A 80 -0.43 4.70 3.60
C VAL A 80 -1.21 4.20 2.38
N VAL A 81 -0.78 4.65 1.21
CA VAL A 81 -1.09 4.08 -0.11
C VAL A 81 0.20 3.77 -0.86
N PRO A 82 0.20 2.79 -1.77
CA PRO A 82 1.30 2.64 -2.71
C PRO A 82 1.35 3.85 -3.66
N CYS A 83 2.56 4.26 -4.04
CA CYS A 83 2.77 5.35 -4.97
C CYS A 83 3.89 5.03 -5.98
N ASP A 84 4.03 5.89 -6.99
CA ASP A 84 5.14 5.85 -7.94
C ASP A 84 6.39 6.59 -7.40
N LEU A 85 7.44 6.67 -8.24
CA LEU A 85 8.69 7.37 -7.93
C LEU A 85 8.54 8.89 -7.73
N ASN A 86 7.39 9.46 -8.06
CA ASN A 86 7.08 10.88 -7.86
C ASN A 86 6.19 11.08 -6.62
N GLY A 87 5.88 10.02 -5.88
CA GLY A 87 4.96 10.06 -4.76
C GLY A 87 3.49 10.16 -5.17
N VAL A 88 3.13 9.89 -6.42
CA VAL A 88 1.75 9.91 -6.91
C VAL A 88 1.10 8.56 -6.59
N PRO A 89 -0.07 8.52 -5.91
CA PRO A 89 -0.76 7.28 -5.62
C PRO A 89 -1.06 6.47 -6.89
N ILE A 90 -0.77 5.17 -6.85
CA ILE A 90 -1.08 4.27 -7.97
C ILE A 90 -2.44 3.58 -7.75
N PRO A 91 -3.27 3.44 -8.79
CA PRO A 91 -4.50 2.67 -8.68
C PRO A 91 -4.17 1.19 -8.50
N LEU A 92 -4.88 0.54 -7.57
CA LEU A 92 -4.82 -0.90 -7.42
C LEU A 92 -5.73 -1.57 -8.48
N PRO A 93 -5.33 -2.72 -9.04
CA PRO A 93 -6.12 -3.42 -10.04
C PRO A 93 -7.41 -3.96 -9.40
N GLU A 94 -8.58 -3.52 -9.88
CA GLU A 94 -9.86 -4.08 -9.45
C GLU A 94 -10.06 -5.50 -9.99
N ARG A 95 -10.66 -6.39 -9.18
CA ARG A 95 -10.94 -7.78 -9.61
C ARG A 95 -12.14 -7.90 -10.56
N SER A 96 -12.63 -6.79 -11.11
CA SER A 96 -13.74 -6.65 -12.05
C SER A 96 -13.42 -7.34 -13.38
N GLY A 97 -13.27 -8.66 -13.35
CA GLY A 97 -12.84 -9.50 -14.47
C GLY A 97 -12.85 -11.00 -14.13
N LEU A 98 -12.63 -11.40 -12.87
CA LEU A 98 -12.70 -12.82 -12.49
C LEU A 98 -14.13 -13.37 -12.32
N ARG A 99 -15.11 -12.52 -11.96
CA ARG A 99 -16.52 -12.98 -11.89
C ARG A 99 -17.13 -13.31 -13.25
N ALA A 100 -16.59 -12.76 -14.35
CA ALA A 100 -17.08 -13.05 -15.69
C ALA A 100 -16.62 -14.43 -16.21
N VAL A 101 -15.44 -14.90 -15.77
CA VAL A 101 -14.91 -16.22 -16.19
C VAL A 101 -15.56 -17.38 -15.41
N ASP A 102 -15.82 -17.24 -14.11
CA ASP A 102 -16.52 -18.30 -13.35
C ASP A 102 -18.01 -18.44 -13.72
N ALA A 103 -18.70 -17.33 -13.99
CA ALA A 103 -20.10 -17.33 -14.44
C ALA A 103 -20.27 -17.70 -15.93
N GLY A 104 -19.17 -17.75 -16.69
CA GLY A 104 -19.12 -18.20 -18.09
C GLY A 104 -18.77 -19.69 -18.23
N MET A 105 -17.93 -20.22 -17.34
CA MET A 105 -17.50 -21.63 -17.36
C MET A 105 -18.62 -22.58 -16.92
N THR A 106 -19.41 -22.20 -15.92
CA THR A 106 -20.54 -23.01 -15.41
C THR A 106 -21.73 -23.09 -16.37
N ARG A 107 -21.91 -22.12 -17.29
CA ARG A 107 -23.00 -22.15 -18.29
C ARG A 107 -22.70 -22.98 -19.52
N LYS A 108 -21.45 -23.35 -19.79
CA LYS A 108 -21.10 -24.19 -20.96
C LYS A 108 -21.12 -25.69 -20.68
N LEU A 109 -21.27 -26.13 -19.43
CA LEU A 109 -21.35 -27.56 -19.07
C LEU A 109 -22.78 -28.11 -18.93
N GLY A 110 -23.81 -27.26 -19.02
CA GLY A 110 -25.23 -27.66 -18.84
C GLY A 110 -26.04 -27.83 -20.12
N ARG A 111 -25.42 -27.78 -21.31
CA ARG A 111 -26.15 -27.90 -22.60
C ARG A 111 -25.50 -28.93 -23.51
N ALA A 112 -25.46 -30.16 -23.04
CA ALA A 112 -25.23 -31.33 -23.87
C ALA A 112 -26.11 -32.47 -23.34
N ARG A 113 -27.12 -32.81 -24.16
CA ARG A 113 -28.12 -33.89 -24.06
C ARG A 113 -29.41 -33.57 -23.32
#